data_AF-A0A963RHF8-F1
#
_entry.id   AF-A0A963RHF8-F1
#
_cell.length_a   1.000
_cell.length_b   1.000
_cell.length_c   1.000
_cell.angle_alpha   90.00
_cell.angle_beta   90.00
_cell.angle_gamma   90.00
#
_symmetry.space_group_name_H-M   'P 1'
#
loop_
_entity.id
_entity.type
_entity.pdbx_description
1 polymer ?
#
loop_
_entity_poly.entity_id
_entity_poly.type
_entity_poly.pdbx_seq_one_letter_code
_entity_poly.pdbx_strand_id
1 'polypeptide(L)'
;GRAGRDGDPSLALMLWSAGDFVQARQRLAEVEEARRQGERARLDALAGLVETAGCRRAVLLRHFGEDPPPKCGNCDNCLDAPEVVEVTELARKLLSAAYRTGQSFGFGHLQKVLIGADDDRVRQRGHDQLSVFGIVEGEEARLLQPLARALQARGSLVANEHGGLHLAGDARAILKGQSAVSIVRPPPARKEGGRRIRDLAPNPVGDPLFDALRALRRDLAAQAGVPPYVVFHDAVLRAMATQRPASRADLAQIPGVGEKKLAAYGEAFLKAIRDN
;
A
#
# COMPACT_ATOMS: atom_id res chain seq x y z
N GLY A 1 -1.30 -14.72 14.07
CA GLY A 1 -1.57 -15.63 15.20
C GLY A 1 -2.19 -16.96 14.80
N ARG A 2 -3.02 -17.06 13.74
CA ARG A 2 -3.56 -18.35 13.28
C ARG A 2 -2.69 -19.07 12.24
N ALA A 3 -1.87 -18.33 11.49
CA ALA A 3 -0.89 -18.89 10.53
C ALA A 3 0.34 -19.46 11.25
N GLY A 4 1.00 -20.46 10.64
CA GLY A 4 2.29 -21.01 11.08
C GLY A 4 2.26 -21.73 12.43
N ARG A 5 1.15 -22.41 12.77
CA ARG A 5 1.02 -23.17 14.03
C ARG A 5 1.83 -24.48 14.05
N ASP A 6 2.24 -24.93 12.87
CA ASP A 6 3.19 -26.01 12.60
C ASP A 6 4.66 -25.59 12.77
N GLY A 7 4.93 -24.28 12.92
CA GLY A 7 6.28 -23.73 13.03
C GLY A 7 6.92 -23.34 11.71
N ASP A 8 6.24 -23.59 10.57
CA ASP A 8 6.77 -23.27 9.26
C ASP A 8 6.68 -21.76 8.94
N PRO A 9 7.60 -21.24 8.10
CA PRO A 9 7.56 -19.85 7.66
C PRO A 9 6.21 -19.47 7.08
N SER A 10 5.59 -18.45 7.66
CA SER A 10 4.26 -17.96 7.28
C SER A 10 4.25 -16.45 7.14
N LEU A 11 3.43 -15.94 6.22
CA LEU A 11 3.26 -14.51 5.98
C LEU A 11 1.94 -14.01 6.59
N ALA A 12 2.01 -12.95 7.39
CA ALA A 12 0.85 -12.16 7.77
C ALA A 12 0.84 -10.85 6.96
N LEU A 13 -0.21 -10.65 6.15
CA LEU A 13 -0.39 -9.45 5.33
C LEU A 13 -1.58 -8.64 5.85
N MET A 14 -1.37 -7.33 6.04
CA MET A 14 -2.43 -6.37 6.36
C MET A 14 -2.45 -5.28 5.30
N LEU A 15 -3.59 -5.12 4.64
CA LEU A 15 -3.86 -4.02 3.72
C LEU A 15 -4.74 -3.01 4.45
N TRP A 16 -4.45 -1.72 4.29
CA TRP A 16 -5.15 -0.66 5.00
C TRP A 16 -5.11 0.67 4.23
N SER A 17 -6.09 1.52 4.52
CA SER A 17 -6.23 2.88 4.02
C SER A 17 -6.65 3.84 5.15
N ALA A 18 -6.44 5.15 4.99
CA ALA A 18 -6.98 6.12 5.95
C ALA A 18 -8.52 6.05 6.06
N GLY A 19 -9.21 5.67 4.98
CA GLY A 19 -10.66 5.49 4.98
C GLY A 19 -11.13 4.41 5.95
N ASP A 20 -10.34 3.35 6.16
CA ASP A 20 -10.68 2.28 7.11
C ASP A 20 -10.69 2.80 8.55
N PHE A 21 -9.72 3.65 8.90
CA PHE A 21 -9.66 4.29 10.21
C PHE A 21 -10.75 5.34 10.42
N VAL A 22 -11.14 6.07 9.36
CA VAL A 22 -12.26 7.01 9.41
C VAL A 22 -13.56 6.25 9.72
N GLN A 23 -13.85 5.20 8.96
CA GLN A 23 -15.04 4.37 9.17
C GLN A 23 -15.05 3.72 10.56
N ALA A 24 -13.91 3.18 11.01
CA ALA A 24 -13.80 2.58 12.33
C ALA A 24 -14.07 3.60 13.46
N ARG A 25 -13.62 4.86 13.29
CA ARG A 25 -13.90 5.92 14.27
C ARG A 25 -15.36 6.37 14.26
N GLN A 26 -16.02 6.39 13.10
CA GLN A 26 -17.46 6.69 13.02
C GLN A 26 -18.29 5.64 13.77
N ARG A 27 -17.95 4.36 13.61
CA ARG A 27 -18.61 3.25 14.32
C ARG A 27 -18.42 3.27 15.84
N LEU A 28 -17.51 4.09 16.38
CA LEU A 28 -17.44 4.28 17.84
C LEU A 28 -18.72 4.89 18.41
N ALA A 29 -19.53 5.58 17.60
CA ALA A 29 -20.84 6.08 18.02
C ALA A 29 -21.83 4.94 18.33
N GLU A 30 -21.65 3.77 17.71
CA GLU A 30 -22.47 2.56 17.91
C GLU A 30 -22.06 1.78 19.17
N VAL A 31 -20.96 2.16 19.81
CA VAL A 31 -20.41 1.48 21.00
C VAL A 31 -20.95 2.16 22.27
N GLU A 32 -21.31 1.33 23.25
CA GLU A 32 -21.68 1.76 24.61
C GLU A 32 -20.69 2.79 25.19
N GLU A 33 -21.21 3.85 25.79
CA GLU A 33 -20.42 4.99 26.23
C GLU A 33 -19.23 4.61 27.12
N ALA A 34 -19.47 3.72 28.08
CA ALA A 34 -18.44 3.21 29.00
C ALA A 34 -17.28 2.49 28.28
N ARG A 35 -17.49 1.98 27.06
CA ARG A 35 -16.49 1.25 26.26
C ARG A 35 -15.83 2.12 25.19
N ARG A 36 -16.43 3.25 24.81
CA ARG A 36 -15.94 4.09 23.70
C ARG A 36 -14.48 4.52 23.86
N GLN A 37 -14.07 4.88 25.07
CA GLN A 37 -12.69 5.27 25.34
C GLN A 37 -11.70 4.12 25.11
N GLY A 38 -12.04 2.91 25.56
CA GLY A 38 -11.20 1.73 25.38
C GLY A 38 -11.08 1.32 23.91
N GLU A 39 -12.18 1.35 23.15
CA GLU A 39 -12.15 1.04 21.72
C GLU A 39 -11.38 2.11 20.92
N ARG A 40 -11.50 3.39 21.30
CA ARG A 40 -10.67 4.47 20.72
C ARG A 40 -9.18 4.20 20.93
N ALA A 41 -8.78 3.86 22.16
CA ALA A 41 -7.38 3.55 22.47
C ALA A 41 -6.84 2.36 21.64
N ARG A 42 -7.68 1.35 21.37
CA ARG A 42 -7.31 0.21 20.51
C ARG A 42 -7.13 0.62 19.05
N LEU A 43 -8.00 1.49 18.52
CA LEU A 43 -7.84 2.04 17.17
C LEU A 43 -6.56 2.87 17.05
N ASP A 44 -6.26 3.68 18.06
CA ASP A 44 -5.03 4.48 18.09
C ASP A 44 -3.78 3.59 18.17
N ALA A 45 -3.83 2.48 18.92
CA ALA A 45 -2.76 1.49 18.95
C ALA A 45 -2.56 0.80 17.58
N LEU A 46 -3.65 0.45 16.88
CA LEU A 46 -3.58 -0.13 15.53
C LEU A 46 -3.02 0.88 14.52
N ALA A 47 -3.40 2.15 14.62
CA ALA A 47 -2.84 3.22 13.81
C ALA A 47 -1.32 3.32 14.01
N GLY A 48 -0.86 3.26 15.27
CA GLY A 48 0.56 3.21 15.60
C GLY A 48 1.29 2.02 14.98
N LEU A 49 0.66 0.85 14.90
CA LEU A 49 1.25 -0.35 14.28
C LEU A 49 1.40 -0.23 12.76
N VAL A 50 0.41 0.34 12.06
CA VAL A 50 0.43 0.40 10.59
C VAL A 50 1.33 1.52 10.07
N GLU A 51 1.39 2.65 10.79
CA GLU A 51 2.18 3.84 10.45
C GLU A 51 3.62 3.80 10.98
N THR A 52 3.96 2.84 11.86
CA THR A 52 5.32 2.77 12.39
C THR A 52 6.33 2.57 11.26
N ALA A 53 7.43 3.32 11.34
CA ALA A 53 8.63 3.03 10.57
C ALA A 53 9.60 2.09 11.32
N GLY A 54 9.33 1.80 12.60
CA GLY A 54 10.10 0.87 13.40
C GLY A 54 9.72 -0.59 13.16
N CYS A 55 10.30 -1.50 13.94
CA CYS A 55 9.97 -2.93 13.87
C CYS A 55 8.50 -3.19 14.27
N ARG A 56 7.70 -3.74 13.35
CA ARG A 56 6.29 -4.07 13.62
C ARG A 56 6.14 -5.09 14.75
N ARG A 57 7.03 -6.09 14.80
CA ARG A 57 7.03 -7.08 15.88
C ARG A 57 7.30 -6.43 17.23
N ALA A 58 8.21 -5.46 17.30
CA ALA A 58 8.51 -4.77 18.54
C ALA A 58 7.31 -3.96 19.03
N VAL A 59 6.59 -3.28 18.13
CA VAL A 59 5.34 -2.57 18.48
C VAL A 59 4.27 -3.55 19.00
N LEU A 60 4.10 -4.69 18.33
CA LEU A 60 3.11 -5.69 18.72
C LEU A 60 3.40 -6.29 20.10
N LEU A 61 4.64 -6.70 20.37
CA LEU A 61 5.01 -7.33 21.64
C LEU A 61 4.93 -6.33 22.81
N ARG A 62 5.34 -5.07 22.61
CA ARG A 62 5.18 -4.00 23.61
C ARG A 62 3.73 -3.73 23.98
N HIS A 63 2.81 -3.85 23.01
CA HIS A 63 1.38 -3.70 23.28
C HIS A 63 0.87 -4.73 24.30
N PHE A 64 1.48 -5.91 24.36
CA PHE A 64 1.16 -6.97 25.33
C PHE A 64 2.08 -6.98 26.57
N GLY A 65 2.87 -5.91 26.77
CA GLY A 65 3.70 -5.74 27.96
C GLY A 65 5.07 -6.42 27.91
N GLU A 66 5.49 -6.92 26.75
CA GLU A 66 6.84 -7.48 26.58
C GLU A 66 7.89 -6.40 26.26
N ASP A 67 9.17 -6.71 26.52
CA ASP A 67 10.33 -5.87 26.16
C ASP A 67 11.18 -6.50 25.04
N PRO A 68 10.76 -6.36 23.77
CA PRO A 68 11.46 -6.96 22.64
C PRO A 68 12.67 -6.13 22.18
N PRO A 69 13.64 -6.76 21.50
CA PRO A 69 14.70 -6.01 20.83
C PRO A 69 14.12 -5.04 19.80
N PRO A 70 14.82 -3.93 19.49
CA PRO A 70 14.32 -2.89 18.60
C PRO A 70 14.11 -3.37 17.15
N LYS A 71 14.73 -4.49 16.74
CA LYS A 71 14.61 -5.10 15.42
C LYS A 71 14.35 -6.60 15.55
N CYS A 72 13.47 -7.14 14.71
CA CYS A 72 13.18 -8.58 14.67
C CYS A 72 13.80 -9.31 13.48
N GLY A 73 14.30 -8.60 12.47
CA GLY A 73 14.88 -9.19 11.26
C GLY A 73 13.89 -9.93 10.35
N ASN A 74 12.57 -9.91 10.64
CA ASN A 74 11.58 -10.72 9.94
C ASN A 74 10.23 -10.02 9.69
N CYS A 75 10.21 -8.68 9.74
CA CYS A 75 9.06 -7.88 9.30
C CYS A 75 9.49 -6.99 8.13
N ASP A 76 8.55 -6.54 7.32
CA ASP A 76 8.75 -5.61 6.21
C ASP A 76 9.68 -4.44 6.60
N ASN A 77 9.41 -3.74 7.70
CA ASN A 77 10.24 -2.60 8.13
C ASN A 77 11.67 -2.99 8.57
N CYS A 78 11.93 -4.25 8.93
CA CYS A 78 13.29 -4.73 9.23
C CYS A 78 14.01 -5.26 7.98
N LEU A 79 13.26 -5.79 7.02
CA LEU A 79 13.78 -6.39 5.79
C LEU A 79 14.03 -5.35 4.70
N ASP A 80 13.13 -4.37 4.59
CA ASP A 80 13.16 -3.26 3.66
C ASP A 80 12.79 -1.99 4.43
N ALA A 81 13.78 -1.40 5.10
CA ALA A 81 13.56 -0.28 6.00
C ALA A 81 13.06 0.93 5.20
N PRO A 82 11.85 1.45 5.50
CA PRO A 82 11.36 2.64 4.84
C PRO A 82 12.22 3.85 5.21
N GLU A 83 12.44 4.74 4.25
CA GLU A 83 12.98 6.05 4.58
C GLU A 83 11.94 6.82 5.41
N VAL A 84 12.37 7.38 6.53
CA VAL A 84 11.50 8.13 7.45
C VAL A 84 11.88 9.58 7.36
N VAL A 85 10.87 10.44 7.20
CA VAL A 85 11.04 11.88 7.22
C VAL A 85 10.27 12.48 8.38
N GLU A 86 10.96 13.32 9.14
CA GLU A 86 10.38 14.18 10.15
C GLU A 86 9.66 15.33 9.41
N VAL A 87 8.37 15.50 9.68
CA VAL A 87 7.46 16.40 8.95
C VAL A 87 6.59 17.23 9.89
N THR A 88 7.03 17.49 11.12
CA THR A 88 6.28 18.23 12.14
C THR A 88 5.90 19.61 11.66
N GLU A 89 6.81 20.34 11.01
CA GLU A 89 6.47 21.67 10.46
C GLU A 89 5.39 21.59 9.38
N LEU A 90 5.49 20.62 8.46
CA LEU A 90 4.45 20.40 7.45
C LEU A 90 3.11 19.98 8.08
N ALA A 91 3.14 19.18 9.15
CA ALA A 91 1.97 18.83 9.95
C ALA A 91 1.32 20.08 10.57
N ARG A 92 2.13 20.98 11.14
CA ARG A 92 1.66 22.27 11.68
C ARG A 92 1.05 23.15 10.60
N LYS A 93 1.64 23.22 9.40
CA LYS A 93 1.08 23.93 8.24
C LYS A 93 -0.29 23.36 7.86
N LEU A 94 -0.40 22.04 7.69
CA LEU A 94 -1.65 21.36 7.31
C LEU A 94 -2.76 21.50 8.36
N LEU A 95 -2.44 21.28 9.64
CA LEU A 95 -3.40 21.45 10.74
C LEU A 95 -3.85 22.92 10.88
N SER A 96 -2.92 23.87 10.68
CA SER A 96 -3.25 25.30 10.67
C SER A 96 -4.15 25.67 9.49
N ALA A 97 -3.96 25.07 8.32
CA ALA A 97 -4.85 25.26 7.18
C ALA A 97 -6.25 24.70 7.45
N ALA A 98 -6.37 23.50 8.02
CA ALA A 98 -7.66 22.96 8.43
C ALA A 98 -8.38 23.90 9.42
N TYR A 99 -7.65 24.44 10.41
CA TYR A 99 -8.21 25.38 11.39
C TYR A 99 -8.65 26.71 10.75
N ARG A 100 -7.75 27.37 10.00
CA ARG A 100 -7.99 28.70 9.42
C ARG A 100 -9.02 28.72 8.29
N THR A 101 -9.27 27.57 7.67
CA THR A 101 -10.35 27.40 6.67
C THR A 101 -11.69 27.00 7.31
N GLY A 102 -11.81 27.07 8.64
CA GLY A 102 -13.06 26.82 9.35
C GLY A 102 -13.40 25.33 9.48
N GLN A 103 -12.43 24.42 9.36
CA GLN A 103 -12.57 22.99 9.62
C GLN A 103 -13.70 22.29 8.84
N SER A 104 -14.00 22.82 7.65
CA SER A 104 -15.15 22.43 6.84
C SER A 104 -14.76 21.90 5.46
N PHE A 105 -13.47 21.87 5.14
CA PHE A 105 -12.97 21.56 3.80
C PHE A 105 -12.17 20.26 3.79
N GLY A 106 -12.36 19.47 2.72
CA GLY A 106 -11.60 18.24 2.50
C GLY A 106 -10.16 18.50 2.07
N PHE A 107 -9.34 17.45 2.09
CA PHE A 107 -7.90 17.52 1.82
C PHE A 107 -7.55 18.24 0.52
N GLY A 108 -8.27 17.97 -0.59
CA GLY A 108 -7.98 18.61 -1.88
C GLY A 108 -8.07 20.15 -1.84
N HIS A 109 -8.97 20.71 -1.05
CA HIS A 109 -9.05 22.17 -0.86
C HIS A 109 -7.92 22.68 0.03
N LEU A 110 -7.62 21.97 1.13
CA LEU A 110 -6.51 22.34 2.01
C LEU A 110 -5.16 22.31 1.26
N GLN A 111 -4.96 21.31 0.41
CA GLN A 111 -3.79 21.22 -0.46
C GLN A 111 -3.70 22.43 -1.39
N LYS A 112 -4.78 22.80 -2.08
CA LYS A 112 -4.81 23.98 -2.97
C LYS A 112 -4.45 25.26 -2.23
N VAL A 113 -4.98 25.46 -1.02
CA VAL A 113 -4.62 26.61 -0.17
C VAL A 113 -3.13 26.59 0.15
N LEU A 114 -2.61 25.49 0.69
CA LEU A 114 -1.22 25.38 1.11
C LEU A 114 -0.21 25.58 -0.02
N ILE A 115 -0.50 25.10 -1.23
CA ILE A 115 0.38 25.24 -2.40
C ILE A 115 0.17 26.54 -3.17
N GLY A 116 -0.77 27.39 -2.74
CA GLY A 116 -1.04 28.66 -3.42
C GLY A 116 -1.66 28.49 -4.81
N ALA A 117 -2.47 27.44 -5.01
CA ALA A 117 -3.07 27.17 -6.32
C ALA A 117 -4.04 28.28 -6.71
N ASP A 118 -3.98 28.72 -7.98
CA ASP A 118 -5.01 29.57 -8.55
C ASP A 118 -6.29 28.77 -8.79
N ASP A 119 -7.26 28.97 -7.91
CA ASP A 119 -8.52 28.24 -7.89
C ASP A 119 -9.67 29.18 -7.48
N ASP A 120 -10.74 29.18 -8.28
CA ASP A 120 -11.88 30.08 -8.06
C ASP A 120 -12.56 29.84 -6.71
N ARG A 121 -12.64 28.59 -6.23
CA ARG A 121 -13.27 28.27 -4.94
C ARG A 121 -12.41 28.75 -3.78
N VAL A 122 -11.07 28.73 -3.92
CA VAL A 122 -10.16 29.31 -2.94
C VAL A 122 -10.36 30.82 -2.85
N ARG A 123 -10.42 31.53 -4.00
CA ARG A 123 -10.67 32.98 -4.06
C ARG A 123 -12.05 33.38 -3.55
N GLN A 124 -13.11 32.69 -3.96
CA GLN A 124 -14.48 32.95 -3.52
C GLN A 124 -14.65 32.83 -2.00
N ARG A 125 -13.84 32.00 -1.35
CA ARG A 125 -13.85 31.81 0.12
C ARG A 125 -12.87 32.74 0.84
N GLY A 126 -12.12 33.58 0.13
CA GLY A 126 -11.10 34.45 0.68
C GLY A 126 -9.92 33.69 1.30
N HIS A 127 -9.72 32.43 0.92
CA HIS A 127 -8.67 31.59 1.49
C HIS A 127 -7.28 31.88 0.90
N ASP A 128 -7.24 32.59 -0.22
CA ASP A 128 -6.05 33.20 -0.81
C ASP A 128 -5.44 34.32 0.07
N GLN A 129 -6.24 34.91 0.97
CA GLN A 129 -5.81 35.97 1.89
C GLN A 129 -5.33 35.44 3.25
N LEU A 130 -5.40 34.12 3.48
CA LEU A 130 -4.97 33.52 4.74
C LEU A 130 -3.45 33.41 4.79
N SER A 131 -2.86 33.57 5.98
CA SER A 131 -1.40 33.41 6.16
C SER A 131 -0.85 32.00 5.91
N VAL A 132 -1.72 31.05 5.56
CA VAL A 132 -1.36 29.66 5.20
C VAL A 132 -1.47 29.43 3.69
N PHE A 133 -1.81 30.46 2.91
CA PHE A 133 -1.85 30.37 1.47
C PHE A 133 -0.42 30.38 0.91
N GLY A 134 -0.11 29.42 0.03
CA GLY A 134 1.18 29.37 -0.67
C GLY A 134 2.41 29.13 0.22
N ILE A 135 2.26 28.54 1.41
CA ILE A 135 3.39 28.31 2.34
C ILE A 135 4.04 26.92 2.20
N VAL A 136 3.62 26.13 1.21
CA VAL A 136 4.14 24.79 0.90
C VAL A 136 4.51 24.70 -0.57
N GLU A 137 5.78 24.43 -0.86
CA GLU A 137 6.31 24.39 -2.22
C GLU A 137 7.15 23.13 -2.48
N GLY A 138 7.43 22.87 -3.76
CA GLY A 138 8.40 21.87 -4.19
C GLY A 138 8.18 20.47 -3.63
N GLU A 139 9.21 19.92 -2.98
CA GLU A 139 9.18 18.56 -2.43
C GLU A 139 8.25 18.41 -1.21
N GLU A 140 8.01 19.49 -0.43
CA GLU A 140 7.08 19.43 0.70
C GLU A 140 5.64 19.14 0.24
N ALA A 141 5.23 19.70 -0.90
CA ALA A 141 3.88 19.49 -1.45
C ALA A 141 3.59 18.00 -1.73
N ARG A 142 4.62 17.22 -2.11
CA ARG A 142 4.50 15.78 -2.36
C ARG A 142 4.24 14.98 -1.08
N LEU A 143 4.63 15.52 0.07
CA LEU A 143 4.45 14.89 1.37
C LEU A 143 3.07 15.18 2.00
N LEU A 144 2.31 16.14 1.46
CA LEU A 144 0.99 16.52 2.01
C LEU A 144 0.00 15.35 2.05
N GLN A 145 -0.11 14.58 0.98
CA GLN A 145 -1.06 13.46 0.90
C GLN A 145 -0.69 12.30 1.85
N PRO A 146 0.57 11.84 1.90
CA PRO A 146 1.03 10.88 2.91
C PRO A 146 0.85 11.39 4.34
N LEU A 147 1.16 12.66 4.59
CA LEU A 147 0.99 13.29 5.89
C LEU A 147 -0.49 13.35 6.31
N ALA A 148 -1.39 13.75 5.41
CA ALA A 148 -2.82 13.76 5.69
C ALA A 148 -3.32 12.36 6.05
N ARG A 149 -2.89 11.34 5.30
CA ARG A 149 -3.18 9.93 5.60
C ARG A 149 -2.69 9.54 7.00
N ALA A 150 -1.46 9.90 7.36
CA ALA A 150 -0.87 9.60 8.67
C ALA A 150 -1.65 10.29 9.81
N LEU A 151 -1.97 11.58 9.66
CA LEU A 151 -2.75 12.34 10.64
C LEU A 151 -4.19 11.81 10.78
N GLN A 152 -4.80 11.33 9.70
CA GLN A 152 -6.11 10.68 9.72
C GLN A 152 -6.07 9.32 10.42
N ALA A 153 -5.04 8.50 10.14
CA ALA A 153 -4.84 7.23 10.84
C ALA A 153 -4.65 7.47 12.34
N ARG A 154 -3.80 8.44 12.71
CA ARG A 154 -3.53 8.88 14.10
C ARG A 154 -4.74 9.51 14.79
N GLY A 155 -5.73 9.99 14.04
CA GLY A 155 -6.92 10.66 14.59
C GLY A 155 -6.69 12.13 14.96
N SER A 156 -5.57 12.73 14.54
CA SER A 156 -5.28 14.15 14.70
C SER A 156 -6.06 15.01 13.69
N LEU A 157 -6.43 14.43 12.54
CA LEU A 157 -7.21 15.08 11.48
C LEU A 157 -8.38 14.17 11.10
N VAL A 158 -9.62 14.59 11.35
CA VAL A 158 -10.80 13.72 11.24
C VAL A 158 -11.82 14.32 10.27
N ALA A 159 -12.47 13.48 9.47
CA ALA A 159 -13.55 13.92 8.60
C ALA A 159 -14.84 14.15 9.41
N ASN A 160 -15.51 15.27 9.16
CA ASN A 160 -16.87 15.53 9.61
C ASN A 160 -17.89 14.82 8.69
N GLU A 161 -19.17 14.93 9.00
CA GLU A 161 -20.28 14.29 8.28
C GLU A 161 -20.38 14.70 6.80
N HIS A 162 -19.81 15.86 6.44
CA HIS A 162 -19.81 16.40 5.08
C HIS A 162 -18.47 16.24 4.36
N GLY A 163 -17.53 15.47 4.92
CA GLY A 163 -16.20 15.23 4.34
C GLY A 163 -15.17 16.35 4.56
N GLY A 164 -15.49 17.36 5.36
CA GLY A 164 -14.58 18.40 5.81
C GLY A 164 -13.63 17.90 6.91
N LEU A 165 -12.38 18.33 6.90
CA LEU A 165 -11.38 17.88 7.88
C LEU A 165 -11.29 18.86 9.06
N HIS A 166 -11.36 18.32 10.28
CA HIS A 166 -11.26 19.06 11.53
C HIS A 166 -10.21 18.46 12.46
N LEU A 167 -9.73 19.28 13.40
CA LEU A 167 -8.72 18.90 14.38
C LEU A 167 -9.32 18.02 15.47
N ALA A 168 -8.61 16.96 15.85
CA ALA A 168 -8.97 16.10 16.96
C ALA A 168 -7.71 15.51 17.63
N GLY A 169 -7.91 14.63 18.62
CA GLY A 169 -6.82 13.91 19.27
C GLY A 169 -5.70 14.82 19.78
N ASP A 170 -4.47 14.56 19.35
CA ASP A 170 -3.27 15.29 19.74
C ASP A 170 -2.88 16.44 18.79
N ALA A 171 -3.77 16.85 17.88
CA ALA A 171 -3.51 17.95 16.94
C ALA A 171 -3.02 19.24 17.63
N ARG A 172 -3.56 19.54 18.81
CA ARG A 172 -3.15 20.70 19.62
C ARG A 172 -1.71 20.58 20.11
N ALA A 173 -1.26 19.38 20.47
CA ALA A 173 0.12 19.13 20.90
C ALA A 173 1.08 19.30 19.71
N ILE A 174 0.71 18.78 18.53
CA ILE A 174 1.49 18.97 17.29
C ILE A 174 1.61 20.46 16.94
N LEU A 175 0.49 21.21 16.97
CA LEU A 175 0.48 22.66 16.69
C LEU A 175 1.40 23.46 17.63
N LYS A 176 1.50 23.04 18.89
CA LYS A 176 2.38 23.63 19.91
C LYS A 176 3.84 23.13 19.85
N GLY A 177 4.17 22.23 18.93
CA GLY A 177 5.51 21.61 18.86
C GLY A 177 5.80 20.63 20.00
N GLN A 178 4.78 20.17 20.72
CA GLN A 178 4.91 19.23 21.84
C GLN A 178 4.88 17.76 21.40
N SER A 179 4.49 17.49 20.16
CA SER A 179 4.45 16.15 19.58
C SER A 179 5.03 16.18 18.18
N ALA A 180 6.05 15.34 17.94
CA ALA A 180 6.66 15.20 16.64
C ALA A 180 5.84 14.29 15.72
N VAL A 181 5.88 14.59 14.43
CA VAL A 181 5.23 13.80 13.37
C VAL A 181 6.30 13.33 12.39
N SER A 182 6.37 12.02 12.20
CA SER A 182 7.21 11.42 11.17
C SER A 182 6.35 10.53 10.29
N ILE A 183 6.68 10.48 9.01
CA ILE A 183 6.00 9.64 8.04
C ILE A 183 7.01 8.81 7.26
N VAL A 184 6.56 7.65 6.76
CA VAL A 184 7.30 6.91 5.74
C VAL A 184 7.30 7.75 4.46
N ARG A 185 8.49 8.09 3.96
CA ARG A 185 8.63 8.77 2.68
C ARG A 185 8.03 7.86 1.60
N PRO A 186 7.08 8.35 0.79
CA PRO A 186 6.63 7.60 -0.36
C PRO A 186 7.82 7.29 -1.26
N PRO A 187 7.91 6.09 -1.84
CA PRO A 187 8.90 5.85 -2.87
C PRO A 187 8.74 6.92 -3.95
N PRO A 188 9.85 7.44 -4.53
CA PRO A 188 9.75 8.43 -5.60
C PRO A 188 8.80 7.89 -6.65
N ALA A 189 7.96 8.78 -7.21
CA ALA A 189 7.02 8.43 -8.26
C ALA A 189 7.79 7.64 -9.31
N ARG A 190 7.56 6.32 -9.35
CA ARG A 190 8.12 5.52 -10.41
C ARG A 190 7.47 6.08 -11.66
N LYS A 191 8.28 6.69 -12.53
CA LYS A 191 7.93 6.75 -13.96
C LYS A 191 7.37 5.38 -14.27
N GLU A 192 6.15 5.29 -14.80
CA GLU A 192 5.52 4.03 -15.15
C GLU A 192 6.55 3.18 -15.90
N GLY A 193 7.06 2.23 -15.14
CA GLY A 193 8.36 1.63 -15.32
C GLY A 193 8.29 0.51 -14.32
N GLY A 194 7.60 -0.53 -14.78
CA GLY A 194 7.07 -1.62 -13.99
C GLY A 194 8.03 -2.00 -12.89
N ARG A 195 7.49 -2.11 -11.67
CA ARG A 195 8.18 -2.73 -10.54
C ARG A 195 8.73 -4.07 -11.06
N ARG A 196 10.04 -4.11 -11.31
CA ARG A 196 10.77 -5.29 -11.73
C ARG A 196 10.50 -6.39 -10.72
N ILE A 197 9.61 -7.31 -11.08
CA ILE A 197 9.70 -8.70 -10.65
C ILE A 197 11.08 -9.13 -11.12
N ARG A 198 11.94 -9.47 -10.17
CA ARG A 198 13.39 -9.50 -10.36
C ARG A 198 13.90 -10.66 -11.23
N ASP A 199 13.01 -11.40 -11.92
CA ASP A 199 13.35 -12.48 -12.84
C ASP A 199 12.30 -12.67 -13.97
N LEU A 200 12.06 -11.64 -14.79
CA LEU A 200 11.35 -11.86 -16.06
C LEU A 200 12.24 -11.31 -17.17
N ALA A 201 13.05 -12.19 -17.77
CA ALA A 201 13.55 -11.95 -19.11
C ALA A 201 12.36 -11.48 -19.99
N PRO A 202 12.55 -10.45 -20.84
CA PRO A 202 11.49 -9.99 -21.73
C PRO A 202 10.97 -11.17 -22.56
N ASN A 203 9.68 -11.13 -22.89
CA ASN A 203 9.11 -12.05 -23.87
C ASN A 203 9.92 -11.94 -25.17
N PRO A 204 10.42 -13.05 -25.72
CA PRO A 204 11.14 -13.00 -26.97
C PRO A 204 10.15 -12.58 -28.07
N VAL A 205 10.33 -11.36 -28.58
CA VAL A 205 9.49 -10.80 -29.63
C VAL A 205 9.99 -11.36 -30.96
N GLY A 206 9.13 -12.08 -31.70
CA GLY A 206 9.50 -12.71 -32.96
C GLY A 206 10.12 -14.11 -32.83
N ASP A 207 10.00 -14.76 -31.67
CA ASP A 207 10.33 -16.18 -31.51
C ASP A 207 9.12 -17.04 -31.93
N PRO A 208 9.23 -17.83 -33.02
CA PRO A 208 8.13 -18.62 -33.55
C PRO A 208 7.56 -19.62 -32.55
N LEU A 209 8.42 -20.24 -31.73
CA LEU A 209 8.00 -21.21 -30.72
C LEU A 209 7.24 -20.49 -29.59
N PHE A 210 7.74 -19.34 -29.13
CA PHE A 210 7.04 -18.59 -28.09
C PHE A 210 5.64 -18.12 -28.54
N ASP A 211 5.50 -17.67 -29.79
CA ASP A 211 4.21 -17.27 -30.35
C ASP A 211 3.26 -18.47 -30.52
N ALA A 212 3.77 -19.62 -30.97
CA ALA A 212 3.02 -20.87 -31.03
C ALA A 212 2.50 -21.30 -29.65
N LEU A 213 3.34 -21.21 -28.60
CA LEU A 213 2.94 -21.53 -27.23
C LEU A 213 1.90 -20.54 -26.68
N ARG A 214 1.97 -19.26 -27.06
CA ARG A 214 0.94 -18.26 -26.69
C ARG A 214 -0.40 -18.55 -27.36
N ALA A 215 -0.38 -18.93 -28.63
CA ALA A 215 -1.58 -19.30 -29.38
C ALA A 215 -2.22 -20.54 -28.76
N LEU A 216 -1.46 -21.61 -28.55
CA LEU A 216 -1.94 -22.84 -27.91
C LEU A 216 -2.56 -22.55 -26.53
N ARG A 217 -1.90 -21.73 -25.71
CA ARG A 217 -2.42 -21.35 -24.40
C ARG A 217 -3.78 -20.64 -24.50
N ARG A 218 -3.94 -19.75 -25.48
CA ARG A 218 -5.19 -19.02 -25.71
C ARG A 218 -6.32 -19.98 -26.05
N ASP A 219 -6.05 -20.95 -26.92
CA ASP A 219 -7.04 -21.92 -27.39
C ASP A 219 -7.48 -22.86 -26.26
N LEU A 220 -6.51 -23.40 -25.49
CA LEU A 220 -6.80 -24.26 -24.34
C LEU A 220 -7.59 -23.51 -23.25
N ALA A 221 -7.26 -22.24 -23.00
CA ALA A 221 -7.95 -21.44 -22.02
C ALA A 221 -9.39 -21.12 -22.44
N ALA A 222 -9.61 -20.84 -23.73
CA ALA A 222 -10.94 -20.65 -24.30
C ALA A 222 -11.80 -21.92 -24.18
N GLN A 223 -11.23 -23.10 -24.49
CA GLN A 223 -11.92 -24.38 -24.35
C GLN A 223 -12.31 -24.69 -22.89
N ALA A 224 -11.45 -24.32 -21.94
CA ALA A 224 -11.68 -24.53 -20.52
C ALA A 224 -12.51 -23.42 -19.85
N GLY A 225 -12.87 -22.35 -20.57
CA GLY A 225 -13.63 -21.22 -20.01
C GLY A 225 -12.88 -20.43 -18.94
N VAL A 226 -11.54 -20.44 -18.96
CA VAL A 226 -10.69 -19.77 -17.96
C VAL A 226 -9.78 -18.72 -18.60
N PRO A 227 -9.30 -17.71 -17.86
CA PRO A 227 -8.30 -16.78 -18.37
C PRO A 227 -6.97 -17.49 -18.76
N PRO A 228 -6.26 -17.08 -19.83
CA PRO A 228 -5.04 -17.76 -20.32
C PRO A 228 -3.94 -17.99 -19.29
N TYR A 229 -3.74 -17.06 -18.35
CA TYR A 229 -2.73 -17.19 -17.31
C TYR A 229 -3.01 -18.35 -16.33
N VAL A 230 -4.25 -18.84 -16.25
CA VAL A 230 -4.63 -20.01 -15.45
C VAL A 230 -4.00 -21.29 -16.01
N VAL A 231 -3.89 -21.41 -17.33
CA VAL A 231 -3.17 -22.51 -18.01
C VAL A 231 -1.68 -22.40 -17.68
N PHE A 232 -1.00 -21.36 -18.18
CA PHE A 232 0.39 -21.04 -17.83
C PHE A 232 0.67 -19.53 -17.89
N HIS A 233 1.48 -19.00 -16.97
CA HIS A 233 1.97 -17.63 -17.07
C HIS A 233 3.01 -17.48 -18.20
N ASP A 234 3.20 -16.27 -18.74
CA ASP A 234 4.20 -15.99 -19.80
C ASP A 234 5.61 -16.45 -19.41
N ALA A 235 5.96 -16.40 -18.11
CA ALA A 235 7.24 -16.88 -17.60
C ALA A 235 7.48 -18.37 -17.87
N VAL A 236 6.44 -19.18 -17.73
CA VAL A 236 6.51 -20.63 -17.99
C VAL A 236 6.65 -20.88 -19.49
N LEU A 237 5.93 -20.12 -20.33
CA LEU A 237 6.06 -20.23 -21.80
C LEU A 237 7.45 -19.83 -22.29
N ARG A 238 8.06 -18.79 -21.69
CA ARG A 238 9.45 -18.42 -21.98
C ARG A 238 10.42 -19.52 -21.56
N ALA A 239 10.24 -20.08 -20.36
CA ALA A 239 11.07 -21.18 -19.91
C ALA A 239 10.96 -22.41 -20.84
N MET A 240 9.75 -22.72 -21.34
CA MET A 240 9.55 -23.76 -22.35
C MET A 240 10.24 -23.43 -23.67
N ALA A 241 10.14 -22.19 -24.16
CA ALA A 241 10.79 -21.76 -25.40
C ALA A 241 12.33 -21.79 -25.30
N THR A 242 12.88 -21.45 -24.14
CA THR A 242 14.33 -21.47 -23.88
C THR A 242 14.87 -22.88 -23.63
N GLN A 243 14.20 -23.68 -22.80
CA GLN A 243 14.68 -24.99 -22.37
C GLN A 243 14.30 -26.13 -23.32
N ARG A 244 13.29 -25.91 -24.19
CA ARG A 244 12.76 -26.89 -25.17
C ARG A 244 12.63 -28.31 -24.58
N PRO A 245 11.83 -28.50 -23.51
CA PRO A 245 11.67 -29.79 -22.85
C PRO A 245 11.16 -30.85 -23.83
N ALA A 246 11.80 -32.02 -23.85
CA ALA A 246 11.48 -33.11 -24.75
C ALA A 246 10.57 -34.17 -24.13
N SER A 247 10.46 -34.18 -22.80
CA SER A 247 9.66 -35.16 -22.06
C SER A 247 8.80 -34.51 -20.98
N ARG A 248 7.83 -35.26 -20.45
CA ARG A 248 7.02 -34.83 -19.29
C ARG A 248 7.88 -34.57 -18.05
N ALA A 249 8.97 -35.32 -17.89
CA ALA A 249 9.91 -35.14 -16.79
C ALA A 249 10.63 -33.79 -16.90
N ASP A 250 11.07 -33.43 -18.10
CA ASP A 250 11.72 -32.13 -18.36
C ASP A 250 10.74 -30.98 -18.15
N LEU A 251 9.50 -31.14 -18.61
CA LEU A 251 8.45 -30.14 -18.43
C LEU A 251 8.11 -29.92 -16.95
N ALA A 252 8.20 -30.96 -16.12
CA ALA A 252 7.98 -30.89 -14.67
C ALA A 252 9.07 -30.11 -13.93
N GLN A 253 10.29 -30.02 -14.51
CA GLN A 253 11.38 -29.22 -13.93
C GLN A 253 11.20 -27.72 -14.13
N ILE A 254 10.25 -27.29 -14.99
CA ILE A 254 10.00 -25.87 -15.23
C ILE A 254 9.21 -25.26 -14.05
N PRO A 255 9.74 -24.23 -13.37
CA PRO A 255 9.04 -23.55 -12.29
C PRO A 255 7.68 -23.02 -12.74
N GLY A 256 6.60 -23.44 -12.06
CA GLY A 256 5.22 -23.11 -12.40
C GLY A 256 4.45 -24.22 -13.14
N VAL A 257 5.09 -25.34 -13.47
CA VAL A 257 4.44 -26.56 -13.98
C VAL A 257 4.22 -27.55 -12.82
N GLY A 258 3.05 -27.44 -12.16
CA GLY A 258 2.64 -28.42 -11.15
C GLY A 258 2.01 -29.68 -11.76
N GLU A 259 1.94 -30.77 -10.98
CA GLU A 259 1.42 -32.08 -11.43
C GLU A 259 0.05 -32.00 -12.10
N LYS A 260 -0.88 -31.21 -11.56
CA LYS A 260 -2.22 -31.01 -12.14
C LYS A 260 -2.17 -30.37 -13.53
N LYS A 261 -1.29 -29.38 -13.72
CA LYS A 261 -1.12 -28.70 -15.02
C LYS A 261 -0.37 -29.58 -16.02
N LEU A 262 0.61 -30.35 -15.54
CA LEU A 262 1.32 -31.34 -16.33
C LEU A 262 0.38 -32.45 -16.84
N ALA A 263 -0.52 -32.93 -15.97
CA ALA A 263 -1.55 -33.88 -16.35
C ALA A 263 -2.53 -33.31 -17.38
N ALA A 264 -3.03 -32.08 -17.15
CA ALA A 264 -4.05 -31.46 -17.99
C ALA A 264 -3.54 -30.94 -19.34
N TYR A 265 -2.33 -30.36 -19.39
CA TYR A 265 -1.85 -29.60 -20.55
C TYR A 265 -0.50 -30.09 -21.09
N GLY A 266 0.22 -30.97 -20.37
CA GLY A 266 1.60 -31.32 -20.68
C GLY A 266 1.82 -31.86 -22.10
N GLU A 267 0.97 -32.77 -22.57
CA GLU A 267 1.10 -33.35 -23.92
C GLU A 267 0.90 -32.32 -25.03
N ALA A 268 -0.06 -31.40 -24.86
CA ALA A 268 -0.35 -30.37 -25.86
C ALA A 268 0.85 -29.42 -26.02
N PHE A 269 1.46 -29.00 -24.90
CA PHE A 269 2.63 -28.12 -24.92
C PHE A 269 3.89 -28.84 -25.43
N LEU A 270 4.12 -30.11 -25.04
CA LEU A 270 5.23 -30.91 -25.61
C LEU A 270 5.08 -31.10 -27.12
N LYS A 271 3.85 -31.29 -27.61
CA LYS A 271 3.59 -31.37 -29.04
C LYS A 271 3.94 -30.05 -29.75
N ALA A 272 3.47 -28.92 -29.24
CA ALA A 272 3.79 -27.61 -29.82
C ALA A 272 5.29 -27.31 -29.82
N ILE A 273 6.04 -27.78 -28.81
CA ILE A 273 7.50 -27.66 -28.74
C ILE A 273 8.22 -28.56 -29.76
N ARG A 274 7.66 -29.73 -30.10
CA ARG A 274 8.21 -30.61 -31.14
C ARG A 274 7.92 -30.10 -32.56
N ASP A 275 6.78 -29.46 -32.74
CA ASP A 275 6.31 -28.97 -34.04
C ASP A 275 6.97 -27.63 -34.45
N ASN A 276 7.82 -27.02 -33.61
CA ASN A 276 8.50 -25.73 -33.81
C ASN A 276 9.98 -25.76 -33.36
#